data_AF-A0A1Z5JC00-F1
#
_entry.id   AF-A0A1Z5JC00-F1
#
_cell.length_a   1.000
_cell.length_b   1.000
_cell.length_c   1.000
_cell.angle_alpha   90.00
_cell.angle_beta   90.00
_cell.angle_gamma   90.00
#
_symmetry.space_group_name_H-M   'P 1'
#
loop_
_entity.id
_entity.type
_entity.pdbx_description
1 polymer ?
#
loop_
_entity_poly.entity_id
_entity_poly.type
_entity_poly.pdbx_seq_one_letter_code
_entity_poly.pdbx_strand_id
1 'polypeptide(L)'
;MADSTSHSAETAAFETALRRYIEEGKPGRSMEQQLNEWSLHWEPAESSLSTRSGCLSVTRNSVTIQIESRCEWDETTLEWICHASAQISKESKVKDRFLKDDYISKMLSSKAVLLEANILHSEDHLEERVDCKDDVAEGIRRAILPLADSALDVFEVLLALPFWPANNKLGHRARLRLLEDAMCNECEEQENEQAVEDLDLGPPSSKRQKKSVKDDA
;
A
#
# COMPACT_ATOMS: atom_id res chain seq x y z
N MET A 1 -31.57 10.45 -13.40
CA MET A 1 -31.60 9.01 -13.06
C MET A 1 -30.40 8.31 -13.71
N ALA A 2 -29.18 8.72 -13.34
CA ALA A 2 -27.95 8.10 -13.77
C ALA A 2 -26.93 8.42 -12.68
N ASP A 3 -26.53 7.43 -11.88
CA ASP A 3 -25.29 7.45 -11.06
C ASP A 3 -25.12 6.19 -10.18
N SER A 4 -26.14 5.34 -10.04
CA SER A 4 -26.01 4.12 -9.22
C SER A 4 -25.19 3.00 -9.88
N THR A 5 -24.91 3.08 -11.19
CA THR A 5 -24.26 2.00 -11.95
C THR A 5 -22.73 2.10 -11.95
N SER A 6 -22.17 3.30 -11.86
CA SER A 6 -20.71 3.55 -11.89
C SER A 6 -20.04 3.08 -10.59
N HIS A 7 -20.63 3.40 -9.44
CA HIS A 7 -20.13 2.99 -8.13
C HIS A 7 -20.08 1.46 -7.95
N SER A 8 -21.07 0.74 -8.52
CA SER A 8 -21.11 -0.73 -8.50
C SER A 8 -19.95 -1.36 -9.28
N ALA A 9 -19.61 -0.82 -10.45
CA ALA A 9 -18.53 -1.35 -11.28
C ALA A 9 -17.13 -1.08 -10.69
N GLU A 10 -16.92 0.09 -10.08
CA GLU A 10 -15.64 0.45 -9.47
C GLU A 10 -15.39 -0.35 -8.17
N THR A 11 -16.45 -0.63 -7.41
CA THR A 11 -16.37 -1.53 -6.25
C THR A 11 -15.99 -2.96 -6.67
N ALA A 12 -16.51 -3.44 -7.81
CA ALA A 12 -16.19 -4.77 -8.33
C ALA A 12 -14.71 -4.93 -8.73
N ALA A 13 -14.06 -3.86 -9.21
CA ALA A 13 -12.62 -3.89 -9.54
C ALA A 13 -11.76 -4.10 -8.29
N PHE A 14 -12.10 -3.39 -7.20
CA PHE A 14 -11.44 -3.59 -5.91
C PHE A 14 -11.69 -4.98 -5.34
N GLU A 15 -12.94 -5.47 -5.34
CA GLU A 15 -13.26 -6.83 -4.89
C GLU A 15 -12.50 -7.89 -5.69
N THR A 16 -12.30 -7.66 -6.99
CA THR A 16 -11.51 -8.55 -7.86
C THR A 16 -10.03 -8.51 -7.49
N ALA A 17 -9.46 -7.33 -7.25
CA ALA A 17 -8.08 -7.18 -6.80
C ALA A 17 -7.85 -7.84 -5.44
N LEU A 18 -8.76 -7.65 -4.49
CA LEU A 18 -8.71 -8.30 -3.17
C LEU A 18 -8.81 -9.81 -3.29
N ARG A 19 -9.71 -10.33 -4.14
CA ARG A 19 -9.84 -11.77 -4.38
C ARG A 19 -8.55 -12.34 -4.98
N ARG A 20 -7.95 -11.63 -5.95
CA ARG A 20 -6.67 -12.03 -6.55
C ARG A 20 -5.54 -12.09 -5.52
N TYR A 21 -5.43 -11.07 -4.67
CA TYR A 21 -4.49 -11.04 -3.55
C TYR A 21 -4.66 -12.24 -2.61
N ILE A 22 -5.90 -12.61 -2.28
CA ILE A 22 -6.19 -13.81 -1.47
C ILE A 22 -5.81 -15.09 -2.21
N GLU A 23 -6.17 -15.22 -3.49
CA GLU A 23 -5.94 -16.43 -4.30
C GLU A 23 -4.44 -16.68 -4.55
N GLU A 24 -3.67 -15.63 -4.81
CA GLU A 24 -2.22 -15.71 -5.06
C GLU A 24 -1.45 -16.01 -3.76
N GLY A 25 -1.79 -15.32 -2.66
CA GLY A 25 -1.13 -15.52 -1.36
C GLY A 25 -1.46 -16.86 -0.68
N LYS A 26 -2.53 -17.55 -1.11
CA LYS A 26 -3.00 -18.84 -0.56
C LYS A 26 -2.97 -18.88 0.98
N PRO A 27 -3.64 -17.93 1.66
CA PRO A 27 -3.65 -17.88 3.11
C PRO A 27 -4.15 -19.19 3.72
N GLY A 28 -3.63 -19.55 4.89
CA GLY A 28 -4.27 -20.58 5.71
C GLY A 28 -5.70 -20.16 6.09
N ARG A 29 -6.57 -21.13 6.37
CA ARG A 29 -8.01 -20.91 6.67
C ARG A 29 -8.30 -19.80 7.68
N SER A 30 -7.45 -19.65 8.70
CA SER A 30 -7.62 -18.60 9.71
C SER A 30 -7.41 -17.19 9.16
N MET A 31 -6.48 -17.01 8.21
CA MET A 31 -6.19 -15.72 7.61
C MET A 31 -7.20 -15.42 6.50
N GLU A 32 -7.60 -16.43 5.72
CA GLU A 32 -8.70 -16.31 4.75
C GLU A 32 -10.00 -15.84 5.43
N GLN A 33 -10.37 -16.45 6.56
CA GLN A 33 -11.52 -16.01 7.35
C GLN A 33 -11.38 -14.56 7.84
N GLN A 34 -10.17 -14.15 8.25
CA GLN A 34 -9.90 -12.77 8.67
C GLN A 34 -10.02 -11.75 7.53
N LEU A 35 -9.58 -12.10 6.32
CA LEU A 35 -9.70 -11.26 5.13
C LEU A 35 -11.17 -11.13 4.69
N ASN A 36 -11.96 -12.19 4.86
CA ASN A 36 -13.40 -12.19 4.60
C ASN A 36 -14.22 -11.42 5.66
N GLU A 37 -13.67 -11.18 6.85
CA GLU A 37 -14.29 -10.38 7.91
C GLU A 37 -14.11 -8.87 7.72
N TRP A 38 -13.39 -8.43 6.68
CA TRP A 38 -13.24 -7.01 6.38
C TRP A 38 -14.58 -6.38 6.03
N SER A 39 -15.00 -5.42 6.85
CA SER A 39 -16.16 -4.57 6.53
C SER A 39 -15.71 -3.39 5.69
N LEU A 40 -15.79 -3.53 4.37
CA LEU A 40 -15.60 -2.43 3.43
C LEU A 40 -16.76 -1.43 3.58
N HIS A 41 -16.48 -0.28 4.18
CA HIS A 41 -17.42 0.83 4.15
C HIS A 41 -16.89 1.92 3.22
N TRP A 42 -17.62 2.19 2.14
CA TRP A 42 -17.33 3.25 1.20
C TRP A 42 -18.36 4.37 1.35
N GLU A 43 -17.87 5.58 1.62
CA GLU A 43 -18.68 6.80 1.56
C GLU A 43 -18.12 7.72 0.47
N PRO A 44 -18.86 7.95 -0.64
CA PRO A 44 -18.50 9.00 -1.56
C PRO A 44 -18.75 10.34 -0.86
N ALA A 45 -17.68 11.07 -0.55
CA ALA A 45 -17.76 12.28 0.27
C ALA A 45 -18.19 13.54 -0.53
N GLU A 46 -19.03 13.36 -1.55
CA GLU A 46 -19.35 14.27 -2.67
C GLU A 46 -18.60 13.89 -3.95
N SER A 47 -19.37 13.67 -5.02
CA SER A 47 -18.85 13.43 -6.37
C SER A 47 -19.36 14.52 -7.29
N SER A 48 -18.44 15.33 -7.81
CA SER A 48 -18.69 16.18 -8.97
C SER A 48 -17.98 15.57 -10.19
N LEU A 49 -18.14 16.17 -11.37
CA LEU A 49 -17.36 15.78 -12.54
C LEU A 49 -15.85 15.98 -12.32
N SER A 50 -15.46 16.92 -11.44
CA SER A 50 -14.08 17.35 -11.21
C SER A 50 -13.47 16.80 -9.93
N THR A 51 -14.26 16.36 -8.95
CA THR A 51 -13.78 15.90 -7.63
C THR A 51 -14.40 14.56 -7.28
N ARG A 52 -13.55 13.60 -6.89
CA ARG A 52 -13.97 12.29 -6.39
C ARG A 52 -13.21 11.99 -5.12
N SER A 53 -13.91 11.58 -4.08
CA SER A 53 -13.29 11.21 -2.81
C SER A 53 -14.07 10.10 -2.12
N GLY A 54 -13.37 9.39 -1.25
CA GLY A 54 -14.02 8.61 -0.23
C GLY A 54 -13.04 7.88 0.67
N CYS A 55 -13.62 7.08 1.55
CA CYS A 55 -12.91 6.44 2.64
C CYS A 55 -13.09 4.93 2.55
N LEU A 56 -11.99 4.19 2.67
CA LEU A 56 -11.95 2.76 2.92
C LEU A 56 -11.70 2.58 4.41
N SER A 57 -12.64 1.99 5.15
CA SER A 57 -12.39 1.56 6.53
C SER A 57 -12.16 0.05 6.57
N VAL A 58 -11.03 -0.40 7.11
CA VAL A 58 -10.72 -1.81 7.34
C VAL A 58 -10.58 -2.02 8.85
N THR A 59 -11.42 -2.86 9.43
CA THR A 59 -11.43 -3.12 10.88
C THR A 59 -10.96 -4.54 11.19
N ARG A 60 -10.01 -4.67 12.10
CA ARG A 60 -9.49 -5.93 12.63
C ARG A 60 -9.26 -5.81 14.13
N ASN A 61 -9.80 -6.73 14.94
CA ASN A 61 -9.49 -6.84 16.38
C ASN A 61 -9.50 -5.49 17.15
N SER A 62 -10.50 -4.63 16.90
CA SER A 62 -10.62 -3.28 17.50
C SER A 62 -9.63 -2.22 16.99
N VAL A 63 -8.90 -2.51 15.92
CA VAL A 63 -8.09 -1.56 15.14
C VAL A 63 -8.81 -1.29 13.82
N THR A 64 -9.09 -0.03 13.53
CA THR A 64 -9.66 0.38 12.24
C THR A 64 -8.64 1.23 11.51
N ILE A 65 -8.21 0.80 10.33
CA ILE A 65 -7.44 1.64 9.42
C ILE A 65 -8.42 2.28 8.45
N GLN A 66 -8.39 3.60 8.39
CA GLN A 66 -9.15 4.38 7.44
C GLN A 66 -8.18 4.92 6.40
N ILE A 67 -8.42 4.57 5.15
CA ILE A 67 -7.68 5.05 4.00
C ILE A 67 -8.60 6.03 3.28
N GLU A 68 -8.31 7.30 3.47
CA GLU A 68 -9.04 8.40 2.83
C GLU A 68 -8.34 8.80 1.55
N SER A 69 -9.15 9.05 0.54
CA SER A 69 -8.67 9.33 -0.79
C SER A 69 -9.45 10.45 -1.45
N ARG A 70 -8.76 11.24 -2.26
CA ARG A 70 -9.33 12.36 -3.00
C ARG A 70 -8.58 12.54 -4.30
N CYS A 71 -9.31 12.67 -5.39
CA CYS A 71 -8.80 13.12 -6.67
C CYS A 71 -9.60 14.34 -7.13
N GLU A 72 -8.91 15.37 -7.59
CA GLU A 72 -9.54 16.59 -8.08
C GLU A 72 -8.80 17.23 -9.25
N TRP A 73 -9.58 17.86 -10.13
CA TRP A 73 -9.08 18.81 -11.12
C TRP A 73 -9.17 20.24 -10.57
N ASP A 74 -8.04 20.93 -10.55
CA ASP A 74 -7.97 22.37 -10.27
C ASP A 74 -7.90 23.13 -11.61
N GLU A 75 -8.97 23.85 -11.94
CA GLU A 75 -9.06 24.67 -13.16
C GLU A 75 -8.10 25.88 -13.13
N THR A 76 -7.63 26.29 -11.95
CA THR A 76 -6.74 27.46 -11.78
C THR A 76 -5.31 27.11 -12.13
N THR A 77 -4.83 25.97 -11.64
CA THR A 77 -3.48 25.48 -11.87
C THR A 77 -3.38 24.56 -13.08
N LEU A 78 -4.52 24.09 -13.61
CA LEU A 78 -4.59 23.05 -14.63
C LEU A 78 -3.95 21.74 -14.17
N GLU A 79 -4.12 21.43 -12.88
CA GLU A 79 -3.53 20.26 -12.24
C GLU A 79 -4.61 19.23 -11.90
N TRP A 80 -4.30 17.97 -12.18
CA TRP A 80 -5.02 16.82 -11.65
C TRP A 80 -4.28 16.29 -10.43
N ILE A 81 -4.87 16.46 -9.25
CA ILE A 81 -4.28 16.07 -7.97
C ILE A 81 -5.01 14.84 -7.45
N CYS A 82 -4.29 13.76 -7.21
CA CYS A 82 -4.79 12.61 -6.47
C CYS A 82 -3.94 12.39 -5.23
N HIS A 83 -4.62 12.18 -4.11
CA HIS A 83 -3.99 12.02 -2.80
C HIS A 83 -4.71 10.93 -2.02
N ALA A 84 -3.94 10.04 -1.40
CA ALA A 84 -4.43 9.06 -0.44
C ALA A 84 -3.66 9.18 0.87
N SER A 85 -4.38 9.05 1.99
CA SER A 85 -3.84 9.10 3.33
C SER A 85 -4.43 7.99 4.19
N ALA A 86 -3.64 7.47 5.12
CA ALA A 86 -4.04 6.41 6.03
C ALA A 86 -4.00 6.91 7.47
N GLN A 87 -5.05 6.59 8.23
CA GLN A 87 -5.11 6.82 9.67
C GLN A 87 -5.57 5.57 10.41
N ILE A 88 -5.01 5.34 11.58
CA ILE A 88 -5.43 4.25 12.46
C ILE A 88 -6.28 4.81 13.60
N SER A 89 -7.46 4.25 13.81
CA SER A 89 -8.32 4.51 14.96
C SER A 89 -8.48 3.25 15.80
N LYS A 90 -8.66 3.44 17.11
CA LYS A 90 -8.68 2.36 18.11
C LYS A 90 -10.01 2.34 18.85
N GLU A 91 -10.57 1.15 19.02
CA GLU A 91 -11.56 0.91 20.06
C GLU A 91 -10.89 0.55 21.40
N SER A 92 -11.32 1.24 22.45
CA SER A 92 -10.59 1.49 23.70
C SER A 92 -10.16 0.27 24.57
N LYS A 93 -10.43 -0.98 24.19
CA LYS A 93 -10.37 -2.10 25.15
C LYS A 93 -9.44 -3.28 24.83
N VAL A 94 -8.81 -3.34 23.66
CA VAL A 94 -7.96 -4.50 23.31
C VAL A 94 -6.48 -4.11 23.23
N LYS A 95 -5.63 -4.88 23.93
CA LYS A 95 -4.16 -4.87 23.78
C LYS A 95 -3.80 -5.86 22.66
N ASP A 96 -3.98 -5.47 21.41
CA ASP A 96 -3.58 -6.32 20.30
C ASP A 96 -2.04 -6.31 20.13
N ARG A 97 -1.48 -7.43 19.67
CA ARG A 97 -0.07 -7.55 19.27
C ARG A 97 0.31 -6.51 18.22
N PHE A 98 -0.67 -6.09 17.42
CA PHE A 98 -0.55 -5.04 16.42
C PHE A 98 -0.04 -3.71 17.02
N LEU A 99 -0.59 -3.33 18.18
CA LEU A 99 -0.25 -2.10 18.89
C LEU A 99 0.98 -2.24 19.80
N LYS A 100 1.69 -3.37 19.76
CA LYS A 100 3.04 -3.44 20.34
C LYS A 100 4.08 -2.77 19.44
N ASP A 101 3.73 -2.53 18.19
CA ASP A 101 4.55 -1.76 17.27
C ASP A 101 4.24 -0.26 17.45
N ASP A 102 4.87 0.34 18.46
CA ASP A 102 4.77 1.78 18.78
C ASP A 102 5.09 2.66 17.56
N TYR A 103 5.93 2.15 16.64
CA TYR A 103 6.29 2.87 15.42
C TYR A 103 5.09 2.98 14.47
N ILE A 104 4.43 1.86 14.16
CA ILE A 104 3.23 1.87 13.28
C ILE A 104 2.11 2.69 13.90
N SER A 105 1.88 2.53 15.21
CA SER A 105 0.82 3.28 15.90
C SER A 105 1.07 4.79 15.86
N LYS A 106 2.33 5.23 15.99
CA LYS A 106 2.67 6.65 15.94
C LYS A 106 2.55 7.18 14.51
N MET A 107 3.08 6.46 13.54
CA MET A 107 3.07 6.83 12.12
C MET A 107 1.64 7.02 11.59
N LEU A 108 0.74 6.07 11.86
CA LEU A 108 -0.63 6.11 11.36
C LEU A 108 -1.59 6.94 12.23
N SER A 109 -1.16 7.42 13.41
CA SER A 109 -2.04 8.21 14.29
C SER A 109 -2.32 9.63 13.78
N SER A 110 -1.48 10.15 12.88
CA SER A 110 -1.54 11.54 12.42
C SER A 110 -2.05 11.70 10.99
N LYS A 111 -2.81 10.72 10.46
CA LYS A 111 -3.27 10.70 9.06
C LYS A 111 -2.10 10.88 8.08
N ALA A 112 -1.29 9.83 7.99
CA ALA A 112 -0.08 9.84 7.15
C ALA A 112 -0.46 9.86 5.67
N VAL A 113 0.23 10.69 4.89
CA VAL A 113 0.15 10.64 3.42
C VAL A 113 0.73 9.31 2.97
N LEU A 114 0.02 8.62 2.08
CA LEU A 114 0.40 7.31 1.56
C LEU A 114 0.84 7.41 0.10
N LEU A 115 0.06 8.12 -0.72
CA LEU A 115 0.28 8.30 -2.15
C LEU A 115 -0.11 9.72 -2.53
N GLU A 116 0.68 10.36 -3.38
CA GLU A 116 0.34 11.63 -4.01
C GLU A 116 0.74 11.62 -5.49
N ALA A 117 -0.16 12.03 -6.37
CA ALA A 117 0.10 12.25 -7.78
C ALA A 117 -0.46 13.59 -8.22
N ASN A 118 0.39 14.42 -8.81
CA ASN A 118 0.02 15.69 -9.41
C ASN A 118 0.39 15.66 -10.90
N ILE A 119 -0.61 15.82 -11.76
CA ILE A 119 -0.42 15.93 -13.21
C ILE A 119 -0.81 17.32 -13.66
N LEU A 120 0.19 18.13 -14.00
CA LEU A 120 0.00 19.43 -14.61
C LEU A 120 -0.18 19.26 -16.12
N HIS A 121 -1.28 19.79 -16.65
CA HIS A 121 -1.58 19.75 -18.08
C HIS A 121 -1.70 21.16 -18.64
N SER A 122 -0.63 21.62 -19.28
CA SER A 122 -0.59 22.88 -20.05
C SER A 122 -0.66 22.60 -21.55
N GLU A 123 -0.88 23.63 -22.37
CA GLU A 123 -1.06 23.48 -23.83
C GLU A 123 0.12 22.78 -24.54
N ASP A 124 1.34 22.99 -24.05
CA ASP A 124 2.58 22.46 -24.67
C ASP A 124 3.35 21.48 -23.78
N HIS A 125 2.93 21.30 -22.52
CA HIS A 125 3.69 20.52 -21.54
C HIS A 125 2.80 19.74 -20.60
N LEU A 126 3.19 18.49 -20.37
CA LEU A 126 2.64 17.63 -19.35
C LEU A 126 3.74 17.34 -18.33
N GLU A 127 3.52 17.74 -17.09
CA GLU A 127 4.40 17.42 -15.96
C GLU A 127 3.71 16.42 -15.04
N GLU A 128 4.42 15.37 -14.65
CA GLU A 128 3.91 14.32 -13.77
C GLU A 128 4.81 14.24 -12.54
N ARG A 129 4.24 14.51 -11.38
CA ARG A 129 4.90 14.37 -10.08
C ARG A 129 4.17 13.31 -9.27
N VAL A 130 4.91 12.35 -8.76
CA VAL A 130 4.37 11.26 -7.93
C VAL A 130 5.24 11.06 -6.70
N ASP A 131 4.63 10.60 -5.62
CA ASP A 131 5.29 10.31 -4.36
C ASP A 131 4.59 9.14 -3.67
N CYS A 132 5.33 8.04 -3.51
CA CYS A 132 4.94 6.84 -2.78
C CYS A 132 5.64 6.79 -1.42
N LYS A 133 4.89 6.60 -0.33
CA LYS A 133 5.44 6.52 1.03
C LYS A 133 5.57 5.07 1.49
N ASP A 134 6.69 4.44 1.14
CA ASP A 134 6.97 3.02 1.41
C ASP A 134 6.93 2.68 2.89
N ASP A 135 7.43 3.56 3.77
CA ASP A 135 7.32 3.40 5.23
C ASP A 135 5.86 3.26 5.69
N VAL A 136 4.96 4.07 5.12
CA VAL A 136 3.53 4.07 5.47
C VAL A 136 2.87 2.83 4.89
N ALA A 137 3.21 2.45 3.67
CA ALA A 137 2.76 1.21 3.03
C ALA A 137 3.19 -0.03 3.81
N GLU A 138 4.42 -0.09 4.30
CA GLU A 138 4.95 -1.15 5.16
C GLU A 138 4.18 -1.21 6.50
N GLY A 139 3.83 -0.04 7.06
CA GLY A 139 2.94 0.05 8.20
C GLY A 139 1.56 -0.56 7.94
N ILE A 140 0.98 -0.32 6.77
CA ILE A 140 -0.31 -0.90 6.33
C ILE A 140 -0.16 -2.39 5.99
N ARG A 141 0.98 -2.81 5.46
CA ARG A 141 1.30 -4.21 5.14
C ARG A 141 1.26 -5.06 6.39
N ARG A 142 2.09 -4.69 7.38
CA ARG A 142 2.06 -5.27 8.72
C ARG A 142 0.65 -5.17 9.28
N ALA A 143 0.10 -3.95 9.20
CA ALA A 143 -1.28 -3.52 9.39
C ALA A 143 -2.35 -4.59 9.29
N ILE A 144 -2.72 -4.74 8.03
CA ILE A 144 -3.93 -5.34 7.53
C ILE A 144 -3.66 -6.15 6.27
N LEU A 145 -2.51 -6.04 5.60
CA LEU A 145 -2.16 -6.82 4.42
C LEU A 145 -1.01 -7.81 4.70
N PRO A 146 -1.23 -8.84 5.56
CA PRO A 146 -0.15 -9.71 6.00
C PRO A 146 0.34 -10.71 4.94
N LEU A 147 -0.32 -10.82 3.78
CA LEU A 147 0.12 -11.64 2.65
C LEU A 147 0.90 -10.82 1.62
N ALA A 148 0.92 -9.49 1.73
CA ALA A 148 1.74 -8.67 0.86
C ALA A 148 3.20 -8.89 1.26
N ASP A 149 4.02 -9.17 0.27
CA ASP A 149 5.44 -9.43 0.42
C ASP A 149 6.21 -8.10 0.55
N SER A 150 5.74 -7.05 -0.12
CA SER A 150 6.36 -5.73 -0.08
C SER A 150 5.37 -4.55 -0.06
N ALA A 151 5.90 -3.33 -0.03
CA ALA A 151 5.11 -2.10 -0.14
C ALA A 151 4.39 -2.01 -1.49
N LEU A 152 4.98 -2.54 -2.57
CA LEU A 152 4.39 -2.57 -3.90
C LEU A 152 3.03 -3.29 -3.92
N ASP A 153 2.94 -4.47 -3.29
CA ASP A 153 1.68 -5.22 -3.20
C ASP A 153 0.58 -4.42 -2.49
N VAL A 154 0.95 -3.63 -1.47
CA VAL A 154 0.02 -2.73 -0.79
C VAL A 154 -0.48 -1.66 -1.76
N PHE A 155 0.41 -1.04 -2.53
CA PHE A 155 0.03 -0.06 -3.53
C PHE A 155 -0.84 -0.66 -4.62
N GLU A 156 -0.57 -1.86 -5.12
CA GLU A 156 -1.41 -2.52 -6.13
C GLU A 156 -2.86 -2.69 -5.66
N VAL A 157 -3.04 -3.15 -4.42
CA VAL A 157 -4.37 -3.33 -3.81
C VAL A 157 -5.06 -1.98 -3.63
N LEU A 158 -4.35 -0.95 -3.16
CA LEU A 158 -4.93 0.36 -2.89
C LEU A 158 -5.17 1.21 -4.14
N LEU A 159 -4.35 1.06 -5.18
CA LEU A 159 -4.56 1.67 -6.49
C LEU A 159 -5.73 1.04 -7.26
N ALA A 160 -6.18 -0.15 -6.85
CA ALA A 160 -7.40 -0.77 -7.35
C ALA A 160 -8.69 -0.21 -6.70
N LEU A 161 -8.58 0.68 -5.72
CA LEU A 161 -9.73 1.29 -5.06
C LEU A 161 -10.53 2.19 -6.02
N PRO A 162 -11.86 2.28 -5.84
CA PRO A 162 -12.79 2.91 -6.78
C PRO A 162 -12.56 4.43 -6.98
N PHE A 163 -11.76 5.08 -6.12
CA PHE A 163 -11.53 6.51 -6.16
C PHE A 163 -10.50 6.95 -7.21
N TRP A 164 -9.60 6.07 -7.64
CA TRP A 164 -8.68 6.35 -8.74
C TRP A 164 -9.49 6.32 -10.04
N PRO A 165 -9.75 7.46 -10.68
CA PRO A 165 -10.72 7.51 -11.76
C PRO A 165 -10.14 6.83 -12.99
N ALA A 166 -10.46 5.55 -13.17
CA ALA A 166 -10.10 4.77 -14.35
C ALA A 166 -10.76 5.32 -15.62
N ASN A 167 -11.88 6.02 -15.46
CA ASN A 167 -12.65 6.61 -16.56
C ASN A 167 -12.12 7.99 -17.00
N ASN A 168 -11.19 8.59 -16.26
CA ASN A 168 -10.49 9.82 -16.65
C ASN A 168 -9.08 9.46 -17.12
N LYS A 169 -8.66 9.97 -18.29
CA LYS A 169 -7.30 9.75 -18.82
C LYS A 169 -6.21 10.22 -17.85
N LEU A 170 -6.38 11.38 -17.20
CA LEU A 170 -5.42 11.90 -16.22
C LEU A 170 -5.44 11.07 -14.93
N GLY A 171 -6.62 10.68 -14.45
CA GLY A 171 -6.74 9.78 -13.29
C GLY A 171 -6.09 8.41 -13.53
N HIS A 172 -6.31 7.82 -14.71
CA HIS A 172 -5.67 6.57 -15.10
C HIS A 172 -4.15 6.72 -15.23
N ARG A 173 -3.69 7.84 -15.78
CA ARG A 173 -2.27 8.18 -15.90
C ARG A 173 -1.61 8.34 -14.53
N ALA A 174 -2.25 9.03 -13.59
CA ALA A 174 -1.76 9.20 -12.23
C ALA A 174 -1.57 7.84 -11.55
N ARG A 175 -2.55 6.96 -11.70
CA ARG A 175 -2.49 5.58 -11.19
C ARG A 175 -1.31 4.79 -11.79
N LEU A 176 -1.12 4.85 -13.11
CA LEU A 176 -0.01 4.15 -13.77
C LEU A 176 1.35 4.70 -13.33
N ARG A 177 1.47 6.01 -13.18
CA ARG A 177 2.71 6.66 -12.78
C ARG A 177 3.08 6.34 -11.32
N LEU A 178 2.09 6.28 -10.42
CA LEU A 178 2.30 5.82 -9.04
C LEU A 178 2.76 4.36 -8.98
N LEU A 179 2.18 3.49 -9.81
CA LEU A 179 2.59 2.11 -9.87
C LEU A 179 4.02 1.97 -10.42
N GLU A 180 4.36 2.72 -11.46
CA GLU A 180 5.71 2.75 -12.02
C GLU A 180 6.74 3.22 -10.99
N ASP A 181 6.44 4.27 -10.24
CA ASP A 181 7.30 4.79 -9.16
C ASP A 181 7.51 3.75 -8.05
N ALA A 182 6.43 3.13 -7.58
CA ALA A 182 6.50 2.04 -6.60
C ALA A 182 7.31 0.83 -7.11
N MET A 183 7.19 0.49 -8.39
CA MET A 183 7.99 -0.57 -9.00
C MET A 183 9.48 -0.20 -9.09
N CYS A 184 9.78 1.06 -9.40
CA CYS A 184 11.16 1.56 -9.40
C CYS A 184 11.77 1.49 -8.01
N ASN A 185 11.07 1.95 -6.97
CA ASN A 185 11.53 1.85 -5.58
C ASN A 185 11.83 0.41 -5.18
N GLU A 186 10.91 -0.53 -5.48
CA GLU A 186 11.09 -1.95 -5.19
C GLU A 186 12.34 -2.53 -5.90
N CYS A 187 12.59 -2.16 -7.16
CA CYS A 187 13.80 -2.58 -7.86
C CYS A 187 15.08 -2.01 -7.21
N GLU A 188 15.07 -0.75 -6.81
CA GLU A 188 16.20 -0.13 -6.11
C GLU A 188 16.46 -0.79 -4.75
N GLU A 189 15.41 -1.16 -4.01
CA GLU A 189 15.54 -1.91 -2.76
C GLU A 189 16.14 -3.29 -2.98
N GLN A 190 15.67 -4.04 -3.98
CA GLN A 190 16.22 -5.37 -4.30
C GLN A 190 17.70 -5.31 -4.73
N GLU A 191 18.09 -4.32 -5.52
CA GLU A 191 19.50 -4.10 -5.88
C GLU A 191 20.35 -3.78 -4.66
N ASN A 192 19.83 -2.97 -3.73
CA ASN A 192 20.51 -2.63 -2.48
C ASN A 192 20.64 -3.86 -1.56
N GLU A 193 19.60 -4.68 -1.42
CA GLU A 193 19.63 -5.93 -0.65
C GLU A 193 20.69 -6.88 -1.20
N GLN A 194 20.71 -7.09 -2.52
CA GLN A 194 21.73 -7.92 -3.17
C GLN A 194 23.15 -7.37 -2.95
N ALA A 195 23.33 -6.05 -3.02
CA ALA A 195 24.61 -5.43 -2.75
C ALA A 195 25.07 -5.62 -1.29
N VAL A 196 24.15 -5.57 -0.33
CA VAL A 196 24.45 -5.85 1.09
C VAL A 196 24.81 -7.32 1.29
N GLU A 197 24.08 -8.26 0.68
CA GLU A 197 24.39 -9.69 0.75
C GLU A 197 25.77 -10.03 0.16
N ASP A 198 26.13 -9.39 -0.95
CA ASP A 198 27.44 -9.54 -1.59
C ASP A 198 28.59 -8.98 -0.73
N LEU A 199 28.32 -7.98 0.11
CA LEU A 199 29.30 -7.45 1.07
C LEU A 199 29.45 -8.37 2.30
N ASP A 200 28.42 -9.15 2.63
CA ASP A 200 28.38 -10.06 3.79
C ASP A 200 28.99 -11.46 3.53
N LEU A 201 29.82 -11.59 2.49
CA LEU A 201 30.54 -12.82 2.12
C LEU A 201 31.61 -13.26 3.17
N GLY A 202 31.15 -13.77 4.32
CA GLY A 202 31.67 -14.94 5.03
C GLY A 202 32.80 -14.74 6.06
N PRO A 203 32.76 -15.46 7.22
CA PRO A 203 33.83 -15.41 8.22
C PRO A 203 35.13 -16.06 7.69
N PRO A 204 36.32 -15.64 8.17
CA PRO A 204 37.59 -16.20 7.71
C PRO A 204 37.66 -17.70 8.03
N SER A 205 37.86 -18.50 6.99
CA SER A 205 37.98 -19.95 7.06
C SER A 205 39.18 -20.41 7.92
N SER A 206 38.98 -20.56 9.22
CA SER A 206 39.99 -21.17 10.11
C SER A 206 39.85 -22.69 10.10
N LYS A 207 40.26 -23.36 9.01
CA LYS A 207 40.65 -24.77 9.05
C LYS A 207 41.97 -24.91 9.79
N ARG A 208 41.94 -24.97 11.13
CA ARG A 208 43.10 -25.38 11.94
C ARG A 208 42.95 -26.86 12.30
N GLN A 209 43.39 -27.74 11.40
CA GLN A 209 43.66 -29.13 11.75
C GLN A 209 44.75 -29.17 12.83
N LYS A 210 44.40 -29.48 14.07
CA LYS A 210 45.37 -29.97 15.07
C LYS A 210 45.27 -31.49 15.14
N LYS A 211 46.26 -32.11 14.48
CA LYS A 211 46.59 -33.53 14.48
C LYS A 211 46.70 -34.03 15.92
N SER A 212 45.91 -35.03 16.30
CA SER A 212 46.09 -35.77 17.55
C SER A 212 47.37 -36.58 17.45
N VAL A 213 48.35 -36.26 18.29
CA VAL A 213 49.48 -37.14 18.57
C VAL A 213 48.96 -38.18 19.54
N LYS A 214 48.98 -39.45 19.11
CA LYS A 214 48.61 -40.60 19.91
C LYS A 214 49.91 -41.10 20.55
N ASP A 215 49.97 -41.05 21.88
CA ASP A 215 51.00 -41.70 22.67
C ASP A 215 50.88 -43.22 22.49
N ASP A 216 51.99 -43.88 22.17
CA ASP A 216 52.15 -45.33 22.34
C ASP A 216 53.58 -45.59 22.84
N ALA A 217 53.63 -46.14 24.06
CA ALA A 217 54.67 -46.93 24.74
C ALA A 217 56.12 -46.40 24.85
#